data_AF-A0A7S1Y8B1-F1
#
_entry.id   AF-A0A7S1Y8B1-F1
#
_cell.length_a   1.000
_cell.length_b   1.000
_cell.length_c   1.000
_cell.angle_alpha   90.00
_cell.angle_beta   90.00
_cell.angle_gamma   90.00
#
_symmetry.space_group_name_H-M   'P 1'
#
loop_
_entity.id
_entity.type
_entity.pdbx_description
1 polymer ?
#
loop_
_entity_poly.entity_id
_entity_poly.type
_entity_poly.pdbx_seq_one_letter_code
_entity_poly.pdbx_strand_id
1 'polypeptide(L)'
;QTVGELVSKIQHLSCSDLGTTGAGVFERAAEQRTVFSPPVLVGLASSLLQLLSLLIPPIYLAMSLVPVGVIALPRSIAIAAVLAPVAAILSTFSSGALLVLTKWVVLGKLEPGRTAIWSTKFAQRWVVRACSRACFRYTLWRFMNGTELMSILQRCMGCHLGRGAYINHECIDDFDLVVVGDGSVVEGFVDPIDVSVGVLTLSRITIGSNCRLEDDCLVELGCEIKDNVHVMPRSLVTASSVLRRNSLWQGRPAVEGEKQQMYETGERVVGSGSDSLSSRLSIQHKPKLFGRRQFRVTQYATIFILSPYLFLMEYTLACWVGWLLYGQLGWIGLAVLVWLPATSALLFASLVTIIAKKAMLGVVRPGRWPLHGSFHQRKYTSLVAKLN
;
A
#
# COMPACT_ATOMS: atom_id res chain seq x y z
N GLN A 1 4.47 56.93 0.48
CA GLN A 1 4.28 57.29 -0.93
C GLN A 1 4.16 56.09 -1.87
N THR A 2 4.67 54.91 -1.52
CA THR A 2 4.70 53.72 -2.41
C THR A 2 3.48 52.78 -2.38
N VAL A 3 2.51 52.97 -1.48
CA VAL A 3 1.27 52.16 -1.44
C VAL A 3 0.11 52.83 -2.21
N GLY A 4 0.09 54.17 -2.27
CA GLY A 4 -0.94 54.92 -2.98
C GLY A 4 -0.83 54.83 -4.51
N GLU A 5 0.38 54.78 -5.07
CA GLU A 5 0.60 54.64 -6.52
C GLU A 5 0.31 53.23 -7.05
N LEU A 6 0.34 52.21 -6.19
CA LEU A 6 -0.02 50.84 -6.56
C LEU A 6 -1.54 50.67 -6.64
N VAL A 7 -2.28 51.36 -5.77
CA VAL A 7 -3.75 51.35 -5.77
C VAL A 7 -4.32 52.13 -6.97
N SER A 8 -3.68 53.24 -7.38
CA SER A 8 -4.12 53.99 -8.57
C SER A 8 -3.81 53.26 -9.89
N LYS A 9 -2.73 52.47 -9.95
CA LYS A 9 -2.43 51.61 -11.12
C LYS A 9 -3.40 50.43 -11.27
N ILE A 10 -3.98 49.93 -10.18
CA ILE A 10 -4.96 48.85 -10.22
C ILE A 10 -6.35 49.36 -10.66
N GLN A 11 -6.70 50.62 -10.34
CA GLN A 11 -7.98 51.22 -10.75
C GLN A 11 -8.06 51.62 -12.23
N HIS A 12 -6.94 51.67 -12.95
CA HIS A 12 -6.89 51.99 -14.38
C HIS A 12 -6.92 50.76 -15.32
N LEU A 13 -6.91 49.53 -14.79
CA LEU A 13 -7.16 48.34 -15.59
C LEU A 13 -8.67 48.24 -15.88
N SER A 14 -9.02 48.89 -16.99
CA SER A 14 -10.34 49.01 -17.59
C SER A 14 -11.08 47.67 -17.63
N CYS A 15 -12.37 47.75 -17.28
CA CYS A 15 -13.39 46.70 -17.25
C CYS A 15 -13.73 46.11 -18.64
N SER A 16 -12.81 46.17 -19.61
CA SER A 16 -13.02 45.73 -21.01
C SER A 16 -12.28 44.44 -21.38
N ASP A 17 -11.30 43.99 -20.59
CA ASP A 17 -10.55 42.74 -20.85
C ASP A 17 -11.07 41.52 -20.04
N LEU A 18 -12.16 41.68 -19.29
CA LEU A 18 -12.74 40.64 -18.41
C LEU A 18 -13.89 39.82 -19.04
N GLY A 19 -14.19 40.05 -20.33
CA GLY A 19 -15.34 39.44 -21.01
C GLY A 19 -15.29 37.92 -21.22
N THR A 20 -14.13 37.28 -21.05
CA THR A 20 -13.95 35.82 -21.27
C THR A 20 -13.35 35.08 -20.08
N THR A 21 -12.94 35.78 -19.01
CA THR A 21 -12.28 35.19 -17.83
C THR A 21 -13.19 35.06 -16.61
N GLY A 22 -14.33 35.78 -16.56
CA GLY A 22 -15.29 35.68 -15.46
C GLY A 22 -15.89 34.30 -15.28
N ALA A 23 -16.34 33.65 -16.37
CA ALA A 23 -16.94 32.32 -16.32
C ALA A 23 -15.97 31.27 -15.75
N GLY A 24 -14.71 31.26 -16.21
CA GLY A 24 -13.69 30.32 -15.72
C GLY A 24 -13.23 30.58 -14.28
N VAL A 25 -13.33 31.81 -13.78
CA VAL A 25 -13.02 32.14 -12.38
C VAL A 25 -14.16 31.70 -11.45
N PHE A 26 -15.43 31.90 -11.85
CA PHE A 26 -16.58 31.39 -11.10
C PHE A 26 -16.67 29.86 -11.14
N GLU A 27 -16.31 29.25 -12.28
CA GLU A 27 -16.24 27.80 -12.44
C GLU A 27 -15.12 27.20 -11.58
N ARG A 28 -13.92 27.79 -11.56
CA ARG A 28 -12.82 27.41 -10.64
C ARG A 28 -13.18 27.62 -9.16
N ALA A 29 -13.91 28.67 -8.82
CA ALA A 29 -14.36 28.92 -7.45
C ALA A 29 -15.48 27.96 -6.99
N ALA A 30 -16.36 27.55 -7.92
CA ALA A 30 -17.37 26.51 -7.69
C ALA A 30 -16.74 25.10 -7.58
N GLU A 31 -15.74 24.81 -8.43
CA GLU A 31 -14.87 23.63 -8.30
C GLU A 31 -14.18 23.61 -6.93
N GLN A 32 -13.58 24.72 -6.51
CA GLN A 32 -12.94 24.81 -5.19
C GLN A 32 -13.92 24.64 -4.02
N ARG A 33 -15.15 25.15 -4.11
CA ARG A 33 -16.19 24.95 -3.07
C ARG A 33 -16.65 23.50 -2.96
N THR A 34 -16.83 22.80 -4.08
CA THR A 34 -17.21 21.37 -4.08
C THR A 34 -16.06 20.46 -3.66
N VAL A 35 -14.81 20.87 -3.90
CA VAL A 35 -13.59 20.17 -3.46
C VAL A 35 -13.40 20.21 -1.94
N PHE A 36 -13.75 21.31 -1.28
CA PHE A 36 -13.55 21.47 0.18
C PHE A 36 -14.76 21.08 1.04
N SER A 37 -15.98 21.11 0.49
CA SER A 37 -17.20 20.76 1.23
C SER A 37 -18.12 19.87 0.37
N PRO A 38 -17.88 18.54 0.32
CA PRO A 38 -18.86 17.63 -0.24
C PRO A 38 -20.20 17.79 0.51
N PRO A 39 -21.36 17.55 -0.16
CA PRO A 39 -22.63 17.48 0.55
C PRO A 39 -22.52 16.49 1.71
N VAL A 40 -23.06 16.82 2.89
CA VAL A 40 -22.96 16.00 4.11
C VAL A 40 -23.35 14.54 3.84
N LEU A 41 -24.35 14.32 2.98
CA LEU A 41 -24.79 12.99 2.57
C LEU A 41 -23.71 12.18 1.83
N VAL A 42 -22.92 12.82 0.97
CA VAL A 42 -21.80 12.18 0.23
C VAL A 42 -20.65 11.87 1.17
N GLY A 43 -20.37 12.77 2.12
CA GLY A 43 -19.42 12.52 3.20
C GLY A 43 -19.81 11.32 4.05
N LEU A 44 -21.06 11.26 4.52
CA LEU A 44 -21.59 10.15 5.31
C LEU A 44 -21.58 8.82 4.55
N ALA A 45 -21.99 8.81 3.27
CA ALA A 45 -21.95 7.62 2.43
C ALA A 45 -20.51 7.12 2.23
N SER A 46 -19.55 8.04 2.03
CA SER A 46 -18.14 7.72 1.89
C SER A 46 -17.55 7.16 3.19
N SER A 47 -17.90 7.75 4.34
CA SER A 47 -17.51 7.23 5.65
C SER A 47 -18.12 5.86 5.94
N LEU A 48 -19.38 5.64 5.56
CA LEU A 48 -20.04 4.33 5.71
C LEU A 48 -19.34 3.25 4.86
N LEU A 49 -18.99 3.57 3.61
CA LEU A 49 -18.23 2.66 2.74
C LEU A 49 -16.84 2.33 3.32
N GLN A 50 -16.17 3.32 3.93
CA GLN A 50 -14.90 3.09 4.62
C GLN A 50 -15.07 2.21 5.86
N LEU A 51 -16.13 2.38 6.64
CA LEU A 51 -16.44 1.50 7.77
C LEU A 51 -16.77 0.08 7.30
N LEU A 52 -17.56 -0.05 6.23
CA LEU A 52 -17.87 -1.35 5.63
C LEU A 52 -16.60 -2.05 5.14
N SER A 53 -15.61 -1.29 4.66
CA SER A 53 -14.33 -1.85 4.22
C SER A 53 -13.54 -2.56 5.33
N LEU A 54 -13.82 -2.29 6.60
CA LEU A 54 -13.23 -3.02 7.73
C LEU A 54 -13.71 -4.48 7.82
N LEU A 55 -14.86 -4.80 7.24
CA LEU A 55 -15.37 -6.17 7.16
C LEU A 55 -14.73 -6.97 6.02
N ILE A 56 -13.99 -6.33 5.11
CA ILE A 56 -13.39 -7.00 3.95
C ILE A 56 -12.31 -8.01 4.38
N PRO A 57 -11.27 -7.65 5.18
CA PRO A 57 -10.26 -8.60 5.63
C PRO A 57 -10.82 -9.87 6.29
N PRO A 58 -11.77 -9.81 7.26
CA PRO A 58 -12.30 -11.02 7.87
C PRO A 58 -13.13 -11.88 6.92
N ILE A 59 -13.80 -11.30 5.91
CA ILE A 59 -14.51 -12.09 4.89
C ILE A 59 -13.53 -12.94 4.07
N TYR A 60 -12.47 -12.33 3.54
CA TYR A 60 -11.47 -13.06 2.76
C TYR A 60 -10.67 -14.06 3.61
N LEU A 61 -10.42 -13.75 4.89
CA LEU A 61 -9.83 -14.68 5.84
C LEU A 61 -10.76 -15.86 6.12
N ALA A 62 -12.07 -15.63 6.31
CA ALA A 62 -13.04 -16.71 6.51
C ALA A 62 -13.09 -17.63 5.29
N MET A 63 -13.06 -17.06 4.07
CA MET A 63 -12.97 -17.85 2.83
C MET A 63 -11.72 -18.73 2.80
N SER A 64 -10.55 -18.20 3.19
CA SER A 64 -9.31 -18.99 3.17
C SER A 64 -9.24 -20.08 4.23
N LEU A 65 -10.06 -20.00 5.28
CA LEU A 65 -10.19 -21.03 6.32
C LEU A 65 -11.18 -22.15 5.98
N VAL A 66 -11.98 -22.01 4.92
CA VAL A 66 -12.92 -23.06 4.45
C VAL A 66 -12.26 -24.44 4.31
N PRO A 67 -11.06 -24.57 3.69
CA PRO A 67 -10.40 -25.87 3.55
C PRO A 67 -10.02 -26.49 4.90
N VAL A 68 -9.65 -25.66 5.88
CA VAL A 68 -9.32 -26.12 7.23
C VAL A 68 -10.56 -26.66 7.94
N GLY A 69 -11.70 -25.99 7.78
CA GLY A 69 -12.99 -26.49 8.26
C GLY A 69 -13.35 -27.84 7.62
N VAL A 70 -13.11 -27.99 6.31
CA VAL A 70 -13.36 -29.24 5.59
C VAL A 70 -12.49 -30.39 6.08
N ILE A 71 -11.23 -30.13 6.46
CA ILE A 71 -10.34 -31.14 7.05
C ILE A 71 -10.86 -31.62 8.42
N ALA A 72 -11.48 -30.73 9.20
CA ALA A 72 -11.97 -31.04 10.55
C ALA A 72 -13.28 -31.85 10.59
N LEU A 73 -14.00 -31.95 9.46
CA LEU A 73 -15.32 -32.61 9.37
C LEU A 73 -15.25 -34.16 9.30
N PRO A 74 -14.50 -34.78 8.37
CA PRO A 74 -14.53 -36.22 8.20
C PRO A 74 -13.68 -36.95 9.24
N ARG A 75 -14.17 -38.09 9.74
CA ARG A 75 -13.38 -39.01 10.60
C ARG A 75 -12.24 -39.71 9.87
N SER A 76 -12.24 -39.72 8.53
CA SER A 76 -11.23 -40.41 7.72
C SER A 76 -10.27 -39.43 7.05
N ILE A 77 -8.98 -39.70 7.22
CA ILE A 77 -7.89 -38.87 6.69
C ILE A 77 -7.89 -38.89 5.15
N ALA A 78 -8.24 -40.02 4.53
CA ALA A 78 -8.28 -40.16 3.08
C ALA A 78 -9.31 -39.23 2.42
N ILE A 79 -10.50 -39.10 3.00
CA ILE A 79 -11.55 -38.19 2.49
C ILE A 79 -11.12 -36.73 2.69
N ALA A 80 -10.53 -36.40 3.84
CA ALA A 80 -9.99 -35.06 4.10
C ALA A 80 -8.92 -34.65 3.08
N ALA A 81 -8.00 -35.58 2.75
CA ALA A 81 -6.90 -35.33 1.83
C ALA A 81 -7.37 -34.99 0.40
N VAL A 82 -8.53 -35.50 -0.02
CA VAL A 82 -9.11 -35.21 -1.33
C VAL A 82 -9.97 -33.94 -1.29
N LEU A 83 -10.81 -33.78 -0.27
CA LEU A 83 -11.76 -32.66 -0.20
C LEU A 83 -11.08 -31.31 0.11
N ALA A 84 -10.02 -31.30 0.91
CA ALA A 84 -9.31 -30.08 1.29
C ALA A 84 -8.72 -29.30 0.10
N PRO A 85 -7.94 -29.90 -0.82
CA PRO A 85 -7.43 -29.17 -1.97
C PRO A 85 -8.54 -28.69 -2.90
N VAL A 86 -9.61 -29.47 -3.08
CA VAL A 86 -10.78 -29.05 -3.86
C VAL A 86 -11.45 -27.83 -3.24
N ALA A 87 -11.66 -27.83 -1.92
CA ALA A 87 -12.21 -26.70 -1.19
C ALA A 87 -11.29 -25.46 -1.28
N ALA A 88 -9.97 -25.65 -1.25
CA ALA A 88 -9.00 -24.56 -1.37
C ALA A 88 -9.02 -23.90 -2.75
N ILE A 89 -9.10 -24.71 -3.80
CA ILE A 89 -9.26 -24.26 -5.18
C ILE A 89 -10.57 -23.48 -5.32
N LEU A 90 -11.70 -24.08 -4.93
CA LEU A 90 -13.02 -23.46 -5.03
C LEU A 90 -13.09 -22.13 -4.26
N SER A 91 -12.55 -22.09 -3.04
CA SER A 91 -12.50 -20.86 -2.24
C SER A 91 -11.67 -19.77 -2.91
N THR A 92 -10.51 -20.11 -3.48
CA THR A 92 -9.64 -19.16 -4.17
C THR A 92 -10.28 -18.59 -5.44
N PHE A 93 -10.89 -19.44 -6.27
CA PHE A 93 -11.58 -18.94 -7.46
C PHE A 93 -12.83 -18.13 -7.10
N SER A 94 -13.56 -18.53 -6.04
CA SER A 94 -14.70 -17.76 -5.53
C SER A 94 -14.27 -16.38 -5.01
N SER A 95 -13.13 -16.27 -4.34
CA SER A 95 -12.62 -14.98 -3.85
C SER A 95 -12.18 -14.06 -5.00
N GLY A 96 -11.56 -14.61 -6.03
CA GLY A 96 -11.22 -13.88 -7.26
C GLY A 96 -12.48 -13.40 -8.00
N ALA A 97 -13.50 -14.26 -8.12
CA ALA A 97 -14.78 -13.88 -8.71
C ALA A 97 -15.49 -12.79 -7.91
N LEU A 98 -15.50 -12.89 -6.57
CA LEU A 98 -16.06 -11.86 -5.68
C LEU A 98 -15.34 -10.53 -5.84
N LEU A 99 -14.00 -10.53 -5.98
CA LEU A 99 -13.20 -9.34 -6.23
C LEU A 99 -13.62 -8.67 -7.56
N VAL A 100 -13.69 -9.44 -8.65
CA VAL A 100 -14.12 -8.94 -9.96
C VAL A 100 -15.54 -8.38 -9.90
N LEU A 101 -16.48 -9.11 -9.30
CA LEU A 101 -17.86 -8.64 -9.12
C LEU A 101 -17.91 -7.34 -8.32
N THR A 102 -17.18 -7.26 -7.20
CA THR A 102 -17.13 -6.05 -6.38
C THR A 102 -16.58 -4.87 -7.17
N LYS A 103 -15.53 -5.07 -7.98
CA LYS A 103 -14.96 -4.03 -8.84
C LYS A 103 -16.01 -3.46 -9.79
N TRP A 104 -16.70 -4.31 -10.54
CA TRP A 104 -17.66 -3.87 -11.56
C TRP A 104 -18.96 -3.31 -10.98
N VAL A 105 -19.43 -3.84 -9.86
CA VAL A 105 -20.66 -3.38 -9.19
C VAL A 105 -20.43 -2.08 -8.41
N VAL A 106 -19.32 -1.97 -7.68
CA VAL A 106 -19.07 -0.83 -6.76
C VAL A 106 -18.40 0.33 -7.47
N LEU A 107 -17.32 0.08 -8.23
CA LEU A 107 -16.52 1.15 -8.86
C LEU A 107 -16.90 1.37 -10.33
N GLY A 108 -17.18 0.28 -11.05
CA GLY A 108 -17.36 0.28 -12.50
C GLY A 108 -16.03 0.49 -13.22
N LYS A 109 -16.06 1.17 -14.37
CA LYS A 109 -14.86 1.57 -15.10
C LYS A 109 -14.27 2.85 -14.50
N LEU A 110 -12.98 2.82 -14.15
CA LEU A 110 -12.25 4.00 -13.71
C LEU A 110 -11.65 4.73 -14.91
N GLU A 111 -11.96 6.01 -15.05
CA GLU A 111 -11.47 6.86 -16.14
C GLU A 111 -10.47 7.91 -15.62
N PRO A 112 -9.49 8.32 -16.45
CA PRO A 112 -8.60 9.44 -16.13
C PRO A 112 -9.40 10.71 -15.88
N GLY A 113 -9.00 11.51 -14.90
CA GLY A 113 -9.71 12.74 -14.56
C GLY A 113 -9.35 13.31 -13.20
N ARG A 114 -9.97 14.43 -12.86
CA ARG A 114 -9.81 15.11 -11.57
C ARG A 114 -11.12 15.05 -10.81
N THR A 115 -11.08 14.61 -9.56
CA THR A 115 -12.24 14.52 -8.68
C THR A 115 -11.88 15.00 -7.29
N ALA A 116 -12.87 15.38 -6.47
CA ALA A 116 -12.61 15.70 -5.07
C ALA A 116 -12.23 14.42 -4.29
N ILE A 117 -11.33 14.53 -3.30
CA ILE A 117 -10.92 13.39 -2.45
C ILE A 117 -12.12 12.79 -1.69
N TRP A 118 -13.08 13.61 -1.28
CA TRP A 118 -14.27 13.13 -0.55
C TRP A 118 -15.44 12.78 -1.47
N SER A 119 -15.15 12.42 -2.72
CA SER A 119 -16.15 11.96 -3.67
C SER A 119 -16.52 10.49 -3.43
N THR A 120 -17.75 10.11 -3.80
CA THR A 120 -18.19 8.71 -3.79
C THR A 120 -17.26 7.81 -4.60
N LYS A 121 -16.70 8.31 -5.71
CA LYS A 121 -15.75 7.57 -6.55
C LYS A 121 -14.46 7.23 -5.81
N PHE A 122 -13.92 8.16 -5.00
CA PHE A 122 -12.77 7.86 -4.15
C PHE A 122 -13.09 6.77 -3.12
N ALA A 123 -14.26 6.83 -2.48
CA ALA A 123 -14.69 5.82 -1.51
C ALA A 123 -14.89 4.44 -2.16
N GLN A 124 -15.55 4.37 -3.32
CA GLN A 124 -15.72 3.14 -4.12
C GLN A 124 -14.37 2.52 -4.48
N ARG A 125 -13.42 3.34 -4.94
CA ARG A 125 -12.06 2.91 -5.25
C ARG A 125 -11.34 2.37 -4.02
N TRP A 126 -11.49 3.04 -2.87
CA TRP A 126 -10.91 2.57 -1.62
C TRP A 126 -11.42 1.18 -1.22
N VAL A 127 -12.72 0.93 -1.38
CA VAL A 127 -13.32 -0.39 -1.15
C VAL A 127 -12.72 -1.44 -2.07
N VAL A 128 -12.62 -1.17 -3.38
CA VAL A 128 -12.04 -2.12 -4.35
C VAL A 128 -10.57 -2.40 -4.04
N ARG A 129 -9.79 -1.37 -3.69
CA ARG A 129 -8.40 -1.52 -3.25
C ARG A 129 -8.27 -2.35 -1.97
N ALA A 130 -9.16 -2.15 -1.00
CA ALA A 130 -9.17 -2.96 0.21
C ALA A 130 -9.50 -4.43 -0.11
N CYS A 131 -10.46 -4.67 -1.01
CA CYS A 131 -10.80 -6.01 -1.53
C CYS A 131 -9.63 -6.66 -2.25
N SER A 132 -8.95 -5.97 -3.17
CA SER A 132 -7.83 -6.56 -3.93
C SER A 132 -6.69 -6.95 -2.98
N ARG A 133 -6.28 -6.04 -2.09
CA ARG A 133 -5.24 -6.30 -1.10
C ARG A 133 -5.59 -7.42 -0.13
N ALA A 134 -6.83 -7.48 0.34
CA ALA A 134 -7.29 -8.56 1.21
C ALA A 134 -7.34 -9.90 0.47
N CYS A 135 -7.87 -9.92 -0.75
CA CYS A 135 -7.92 -11.10 -1.59
C CYS A 135 -6.52 -11.68 -1.81
N PHE A 136 -5.59 -10.85 -2.27
CA PHE A 136 -4.22 -11.29 -2.53
C PHE A 136 -3.46 -11.66 -1.26
N ARG A 137 -3.72 -10.99 -0.12
CA ARG A 137 -3.02 -11.30 1.13
C ARG A 137 -3.48 -12.59 1.80
N TYR A 138 -4.79 -12.84 1.86
CA TYR A 138 -5.36 -13.91 2.69
C TYR A 138 -5.66 -15.20 1.93
N THR A 139 -5.71 -15.16 0.60
CA THR A 139 -6.06 -16.32 -0.24
C THR A 139 -4.85 -16.81 -1.04
N LEU A 140 -5.01 -17.95 -1.73
CA LEU A 140 -3.91 -18.54 -2.49
C LEU A 140 -3.47 -17.72 -3.71
N TRP A 141 -4.21 -16.67 -4.09
CA TRP A 141 -3.81 -15.73 -5.14
C TRP A 141 -2.41 -15.15 -4.92
N ARG A 142 -1.95 -14.97 -3.66
CA ARG A 142 -0.57 -14.54 -3.36
C ARG A 142 0.50 -15.39 -4.05
N PHE A 143 0.27 -16.69 -4.09
CA PHE A 143 1.21 -17.68 -4.64
C PHE A 143 1.09 -17.83 -6.15
N MET A 144 0.06 -17.22 -6.76
CA MET A 144 -0.16 -17.24 -8.21
C MET A 144 0.54 -16.07 -8.92
N ASN A 145 1.34 -15.28 -8.21
CA ASN A 145 2.13 -14.22 -8.82
C ASN A 145 3.09 -14.79 -9.88
N GLY A 146 3.20 -14.11 -11.02
CA GLY A 146 4.03 -14.59 -12.15
C GLY A 146 3.35 -15.61 -13.06
N THR A 147 2.15 -16.08 -12.71
CA THR A 147 1.38 -17.01 -13.56
C THR A 147 0.42 -16.28 -14.48
N GLU A 148 0.10 -16.87 -15.65
CA GLU A 148 -0.88 -16.30 -16.57
C GLU A 148 -2.29 -16.22 -15.96
N LEU A 149 -2.61 -17.06 -14.96
CA LEU A 149 -3.87 -16.97 -14.20
C LEU A 149 -4.02 -15.61 -13.50
N MET A 150 -2.93 -15.09 -12.94
CA MET A 150 -2.93 -13.76 -12.34
C MET A 150 -3.14 -12.68 -13.40
N SER A 151 -2.47 -12.78 -14.55
CA SER A 151 -2.67 -11.86 -15.67
C SER A 151 -4.12 -11.85 -16.15
N ILE A 152 -4.78 -13.02 -16.24
CA ILE A 152 -6.20 -13.12 -16.58
C ILE A 152 -7.07 -12.41 -15.54
N LEU A 153 -6.83 -12.62 -14.24
CA LEU A 153 -7.58 -11.95 -13.18
C LEU A 153 -7.41 -10.42 -13.25
N GLN A 154 -6.19 -9.94 -13.47
CA GLN A 154 -5.89 -8.52 -13.61
C GLN A 154 -6.55 -7.92 -14.87
N ARG A 155 -6.61 -8.66 -15.98
CA ARG A 155 -7.39 -8.28 -17.18
C ARG A 155 -8.89 -8.19 -16.88
N CYS A 156 -9.45 -9.14 -16.12
CA CYS A 156 -10.85 -9.08 -15.66
C CYS A 156 -11.13 -7.88 -14.73
N MET A 157 -10.12 -7.44 -13.98
CA MET A 157 -10.17 -6.20 -13.19
C MET A 157 -10.03 -4.94 -14.05
N GLY A 158 -9.67 -5.07 -15.34
CA GLY A 158 -9.62 -4.01 -16.35
C GLY A 158 -8.22 -3.56 -16.77
N CYS A 159 -7.16 -4.22 -16.28
CA CYS A 159 -5.80 -3.98 -16.73
C CYS A 159 -5.61 -4.42 -18.19
N HIS A 160 -4.89 -3.63 -18.98
CA HIS A 160 -4.56 -4.01 -20.35
C HIS A 160 -3.16 -4.62 -20.35
N LEU A 161 -3.10 -5.95 -20.31
CA LEU A 161 -1.84 -6.72 -20.30
C LEU A 161 -1.64 -7.43 -21.63
N GLY A 162 -0.55 -7.10 -22.32
CA GLY A 162 -0.09 -7.79 -23.52
C GLY A 162 0.23 -9.27 -23.32
N ARG A 163 0.62 -9.95 -24.40
CA ARG A 163 1.02 -11.36 -24.38
C ARG A 163 2.39 -11.52 -23.72
N GLY A 164 2.47 -12.42 -22.74
CA GLY A 164 3.70 -12.61 -21.96
C GLY A 164 4.09 -11.41 -21.11
N ALA A 165 3.20 -10.43 -20.95
CA ALA A 165 3.38 -9.32 -20.04
C ALA A 165 3.10 -9.77 -18.60
N TYR A 166 3.92 -9.31 -17.67
CA TYR A 166 3.80 -9.59 -16.26
C TYR A 166 3.83 -8.28 -15.46
N ILE A 167 2.90 -8.15 -14.52
CA ILE A 167 2.92 -7.11 -13.50
C ILE A 167 2.68 -7.74 -12.13
N ASN A 168 3.55 -7.40 -11.17
CA ASN A 168 3.37 -7.84 -9.80
C ASN A 168 2.07 -7.27 -9.23
N HIS A 169 1.18 -8.15 -8.76
CA HIS A 169 -0.13 -7.78 -8.23
C HIS A 169 -0.07 -6.86 -6.99
N GLU A 170 1.04 -6.87 -6.24
CA GLU A 170 1.25 -5.97 -5.10
C GLU A 170 1.62 -4.55 -5.52
N CYS A 171 2.01 -4.37 -6.78
CA CYS A 171 2.55 -3.13 -7.32
C CYS A 171 1.50 -2.28 -8.07
N ILE A 172 0.25 -2.75 -8.11
CA ILE A 172 -0.85 -2.08 -8.82
C ILE A 172 -2.15 -2.16 -8.00
N ASP A 173 -2.75 -1.00 -7.74
CA ASP A 173 -4.07 -0.91 -7.11
C ASP A 173 -5.18 -0.54 -8.12
N ASP A 174 -4.83 0.11 -9.24
CA ASP A 174 -5.76 0.78 -10.16
C ASP A 174 -5.66 0.22 -11.58
N PHE A 175 -6.14 -1.01 -11.73
CA PHE A 175 -6.02 -1.83 -12.93
C PHE A 175 -6.45 -1.12 -14.23
N ASP A 176 -7.60 -0.42 -14.25
CA ASP A 176 -8.16 0.23 -15.46
C ASP A 176 -7.24 1.29 -16.09
N LEU A 177 -6.35 1.88 -15.29
CA LEU A 177 -5.47 2.99 -15.69
C LEU A 177 -4.08 2.51 -16.14
N VAL A 178 -3.81 1.21 -16.14
CA VAL A 178 -2.50 0.67 -16.51
C VAL A 178 -2.61 -0.12 -17.82
N VAL A 179 -1.69 0.20 -18.73
CA VAL A 179 -1.51 -0.49 -20.00
C VAL A 179 -0.08 -0.97 -20.09
N VAL A 180 0.11 -2.25 -20.38
CA VAL A 180 1.41 -2.89 -20.49
C VAL A 180 1.48 -3.67 -21.80
N GLY A 181 2.49 -3.35 -22.61
CA GLY A 181 2.75 -4.02 -23.89
C GLY A 181 3.30 -5.44 -23.73
N ASP A 182 3.48 -6.11 -24.87
CA ASP A 182 3.89 -7.52 -24.93
C ASP A 182 5.30 -7.73 -24.36
N GLY A 183 5.50 -8.86 -23.67
CA GLY A 183 6.82 -9.27 -23.16
C GLY A 183 7.42 -8.36 -22.08
N SER A 184 6.65 -7.41 -21.54
CA SER A 184 7.12 -6.48 -20.51
C SER A 184 6.99 -7.09 -19.11
N VAL A 185 7.98 -6.81 -18.26
CA VAL A 185 8.09 -7.30 -16.88
C VAL A 185 8.07 -6.10 -15.94
N VAL A 186 7.08 -6.03 -15.06
CA VAL A 186 6.87 -4.92 -14.12
C VAL A 186 6.87 -5.43 -12.69
N GLU A 187 7.99 -5.24 -12.00
CA GLU A 187 8.15 -5.58 -10.58
C GLU A 187 8.05 -4.36 -9.68
N GLY A 188 8.24 -3.15 -10.22
CA GLY A 188 8.09 -1.90 -9.47
C GLY A 188 6.64 -1.40 -9.36
N PHE A 189 6.43 -0.48 -8.42
CA PHE A 189 5.15 0.16 -8.12
C PHE A 189 4.68 1.10 -9.24
N VAL A 190 3.44 0.91 -9.68
CA VAL A 190 2.79 1.74 -10.70
C VAL A 190 1.64 2.48 -10.04
N ASP A 191 1.79 3.79 -9.84
CA ASP A 191 0.86 4.62 -9.08
C ASP A 191 0.19 5.68 -9.98
N PRO A 192 -0.96 5.38 -10.60
CA PRO A 192 -1.65 6.26 -11.55
C PRO A 192 -2.43 7.41 -10.88
N ILE A 193 -2.07 7.76 -9.65
CA ILE A 193 -2.78 8.70 -8.77
C ILE A 193 -1.83 9.79 -8.26
N ASP A 194 -2.35 11.01 -8.18
CA ASP A 194 -1.81 12.05 -7.31
C ASP A 194 -2.93 12.62 -6.44
N VAL A 195 -2.58 12.95 -5.21
CA VAL A 195 -3.49 13.57 -4.24
C VAL A 195 -2.88 14.89 -3.81
N SER A 196 -3.25 15.94 -4.53
CA SER A 196 -2.77 17.30 -4.29
C SER A 196 -3.93 18.21 -3.86
N VAL A 197 -3.77 18.84 -2.69
CA VAL A 197 -4.66 19.91 -2.17
C VAL A 197 -6.16 19.61 -2.30
N GLY A 198 -6.63 18.49 -1.74
CA GLY A 198 -8.07 18.17 -1.77
C GLY A 198 -8.56 17.53 -3.07
N VAL A 199 -7.71 17.46 -4.11
CA VAL A 199 -8.05 16.92 -5.43
C VAL A 199 -7.35 15.60 -5.66
N LEU A 200 -8.13 14.61 -6.08
CA LEU A 200 -7.69 13.34 -6.61
C LEU A 200 -7.49 13.48 -8.12
N THR A 201 -6.25 13.38 -8.57
CA THR A 201 -5.90 13.34 -9.99
C THR A 201 -5.58 11.89 -10.39
N LEU A 202 -6.23 11.42 -11.44
CA LEU A 202 -6.02 10.09 -12.01
C LEU A 202 -5.55 10.25 -13.44
N SER A 203 -4.47 9.55 -13.80
CA SER A 203 -3.97 9.54 -15.18
C SER A 203 -3.50 8.15 -15.58
N ARG A 204 -3.67 7.83 -16.87
CA ARG A 204 -3.27 6.54 -17.42
C ARG A 204 -1.74 6.44 -17.45
N ILE A 205 -1.22 5.27 -17.09
CA ILE A 205 0.19 4.92 -17.27
C ILE A 205 0.26 3.92 -18.41
N THR A 206 1.10 4.21 -19.40
CA THR A 206 1.31 3.34 -20.56
C THR A 206 2.74 2.84 -20.58
N ILE A 207 2.89 1.52 -20.65
CA ILE A 207 4.16 0.82 -20.71
C ILE A 207 4.19 0.07 -22.04
N GLY A 208 5.22 0.34 -22.85
CA GLY A 208 5.45 -0.27 -24.14
C GLY A 208 5.80 -1.75 -24.06
N SER A 209 6.24 -2.31 -25.18
CA SER A 209 6.63 -3.73 -25.29
C SER A 209 8.09 -3.95 -24.90
N ASN A 210 8.40 -5.13 -24.37
CA ASN A 210 9.72 -5.56 -23.92
C ASN A 210 10.39 -4.60 -22.91
N CYS A 211 9.59 -3.95 -22.07
CA CYS A 211 10.07 -3.08 -21.01
C CYS A 211 10.37 -3.89 -19.75
N ARG A 212 11.40 -3.47 -19.00
CA ARG A 212 11.74 -4.03 -17.69
C ARG A 212 11.69 -2.93 -16.65
N LEU A 213 10.79 -3.04 -15.69
CA LEU A 213 10.73 -2.17 -14.53
C LEU A 213 11.08 -3.00 -13.32
N GLU A 214 12.29 -2.78 -12.80
CA GLU A 214 12.81 -3.58 -11.70
C GLU A 214 12.19 -3.21 -10.34
N ASP A 215 12.44 -4.07 -9.36
CA ASP A 215 11.89 -4.00 -8.02
C ASP A 215 12.12 -2.64 -7.35
N ASP A 216 11.17 -2.25 -6.49
CA ASP A 216 11.13 -0.99 -5.76
C ASP A 216 11.19 0.30 -6.63
N CYS A 217 11.15 0.21 -7.96
CA CYS A 217 10.98 1.40 -8.78
C CYS A 217 9.56 1.95 -8.62
N LEU A 218 9.38 3.27 -8.73
CA LEU A 218 8.08 3.92 -8.65
C LEU A 218 7.81 4.67 -9.96
N VAL A 219 6.69 4.35 -10.61
CA VAL A 219 6.17 5.06 -11.78
C VAL A 219 4.96 5.88 -11.36
N GLU A 220 5.11 7.19 -11.39
CA GLU A 220 4.04 8.12 -11.06
C GLU A 220 3.03 8.27 -12.21
N LEU A 221 1.88 8.89 -11.92
CA LEU A 221 0.78 9.04 -12.88
C LEU A 221 1.17 9.71 -14.20
N GLY A 222 0.48 9.32 -15.27
CA GLY A 222 0.58 9.97 -16.57
C GLY A 222 1.85 9.67 -17.36
N CYS A 223 2.70 8.74 -16.89
CA CYS A 223 3.92 8.39 -17.60
C CYS A 223 3.65 7.58 -18.87
N GLU A 224 4.43 7.85 -19.90
CA GLU A 224 4.50 7.05 -21.12
C GLU A 224 5.89 6.43 -21.27
N ILE A 225 5.98 5.14 -21.03
CA ILE A 225 7.20 4.36 -21.18
C ILE A 225 7.17 3.70 -22.55
N LYS A 226 8.04 4.12 -23.47
CA LYS A 226 8.10 3.54 -24.83
C LYS A 226 8.79 2.17 -24.81
N ASP A 227 8.83 1.51 -25.97
CA ASP A 227 9.33 0.13 -26.11
C ASP A 227 10.82 -0.04 -25.75
N ASN A 228 11.18 -1.22 -25.26
CA ASN A 228 12.54 -1.64 -24.89
C ASN A 228 13.20 -0.72 -23.86
N VAL A 229 12.42 -0.20 -22.90
CA VAL A 229 12.93 0.63 -21.80
C VAL A 229 13.27 -0.24 -20.60
N HIS A 230 14.38 0.06 -19.95
CA HIS A 230 14.76 -0.56 -18.70
C HIS A 230 14.86 0.49 -17.59
N VAL A 231 14.08 0.32 -16.53
CA VAL A 231 14.11 1.15 -15.33
C VAL A 231 14.78 0.34 -14.22
N MET A 232 15.89 0.88 -13.71
CA MET A 232 16.70 0.25 -12.66
C MET A 232 15.97 0.25 -11.31
N PRO A 233 16.36 -0.64 -10.36
CA PRO A 233 15.71 -0.75 -9.07
C PRO A 233 15.70 0.57 -8.31
N ARG A 234 14.67 0.78 -7.49
CA ARG A 234 14.54 1.96 -6.61
C ARG A 234 14.58 3.31 -7.35
N SER A 235 14.34 3.32 -8.66
CA SER A 235 14.29 4.55 -9.45
C SER A 235 12.91 5.19 -9.36
N LEU A 236 12.85 6.52 -9.45
CA LEU A 236 11.60 7.28 -9.43
C LEU A 236 11.35 7.90 -10.80
N VAL A 237 10.40 7.33 -11.54
CA VAL A 237 9.90 7.90 -12.79
C VAL A 237 8.85 8.96 -12.44
N THR A 238 9.21 10.22 -12.67
CA THR A 238 8.41 11.38 -12.27
C THR A 238 7.14 11.50 -13.09
N ALA A 239 6.07 12.03 -12.48
CA ALA A 239 4.76 12.18 -13.08
C ALA A 239 4.81 12.84 -14.46
N SER A 240 3.99 12.33 -15.39
CA SER A 240 3.87 12.83 -16.77
C SER A 240 5.18 12.82 -17.59
N SER A 241 6.15 11.97 -17.22
CA SER A 241 7.38 11.80 -17.99
C SER A 241 7.21 10.82 -19.16
N VAL A 242 8.00 11.04 -20.21
CA VAL A 242 8.03 10.16 -21.40
C VAL A 242 9.42 9.53 -21.49
N LEU A 243 9.50 8.22 -21.28
CA LEU A 243 10.76 7.47 -21.37
C LEU A 243 10.96 7.01 -22.80
N ARG A 244 12.10 7.37 -23.40
CA ARG A 244 12.40 7.15 -24.82
C ARG A 244 12.65 5.67 -25.12
N ARG A 245 12.38 5.25 -26.37
CA ARG A 245 12.64 3.86 -26.79
C ARG A 245 14.12 3.49 -26.61
N ASN A 246 14.39 2.23 -26.27
CA ASN A 246 15.74 1.67 -26.12
C ASN A 246 16.64 2.34 -25.05
N SER A 247 16.05 3.02 -24.06
CA SER A 247 16.77 3.75 -23.02
C SER A 247 16.87 2.97 -21.69
N LEU A 248 17.85 3.35 -20.86
CA LEU A 248 18.03 2.87 -19.49
C LEU A 248 17.86 4.05 -18.53
N TRP A 249 17.10 3.89 -17.45
CA TRP A 249 16.81 4.95 -16.48
C TRP A 249 17.17 4.53 -15.05
N GLN A 250 17.84 5.43 -14.31
CA GLN A 250 18.19 5.18 -12.91
C GLN A 250 18.09 6.44 -12.05
N GLY A 251 17.77 6.27 -10.77
CA GLY A 251 17.91 7.30 -9.74
C GLY A 251 16.59 7.87 -9.23
N ARG A 252 16.67 8.80 -8.27
CA ARG A 252 15.51 9.50 -7.69
C ARG A 252 15.78 11.00 -7.67
N PRO A 253 15.32 11.79 -8.67
CA PRO A 253 14.53 11.39 -9.83
C PRO A 253 15.33 10.55 -10.85
N ALA A 254 14.64 9.75 -11.65
CA ALA A 254 15.26 8.91 -12.66
C ALA A 254 15.81 9.76 -13.81
N VAL A 255 17.06 9.48 -14.20
CA VAL A 255 17.73 10.11 -15.33
C VAL A 255 18.15 9.02 -16.31
N GLU A 256 18.11 9.36 -17.60
CA GLU A 256 18.59 8.49 -18.68
C GLU A 256 20.11 8.26 -18.53
N GLY A 257 20.52 6.99 -18.55
CA GLY A 257 21.91 6.57 -18.46
C GLY A 257 22.32 5.67 -19.64
N GLU A 258 23.62 5.56 -19.90
CA GLU A 258 24.14 4.64 -20.92
C GLU A 258 24.11 3.18 -20.44
N LYS A 259 23.68 2.27 -21.34
CA LYS A 259 23.49 0.83 -21.06
C LYS A 259 24.73 0.12 -20.52
N GLN A 260 25.95 0.56 -20.84
CA GLN A 260 27.19 -0.12 -20.41
C GLN A 260 27.74 0.37 -19.07
N GLN A 261 27.64 1.67 -18.76
CA GLN A 261 28.24 2.23 -17.53
C GLN A 261 27.47 1.86 -16.24
N MET A 262 26.17 1.60 -16.32
CA MET A 262 25.35 1.36 -15.14
C MET A 262 25.39 -0.08 -14.61
N TYR A 263 25.58 -1.10 -15.46
CA TYR A 263 25.82 -2.47 -14.99
C TYR A 263 27.16 -2.58 -14.24
N GLU A 264 28.21 -1.90 -14.74
CA GLU A 264 29.52 -1.82 -14.04
C GLU A 264 29.43 -1.03 -12.72
N THR A 265 28.56 -0.02 -12.64
CA THR A 265 28.35 0.74 -11.40
C THR A 265 27.55 -0.09 -10.37
N GLY A 266 26.62 -0.94 -10.80
CA GLY A 266 25.94 -1.90 -9.94
C GLY A 266 26.89 -2.92 -9.31
N GLU A 267 27.89 -3.38 -10.08
CA GLU A 267 28.99 -4.22 -9.55
C GLU A 267 29.95 -3.44 -8.64
N ARG A 268 30.33 -2.21 -9.00
CA ARG A 268 31.22 -1.37 -8.16
C ARG A 268 30.57 -0.88 -6.85
N VAL A 269 29.25 -0.79 -6.77
CA VAL A 269 28.59 -0.47 -5.48
C VAL A 269 28.63 -1.65 -4.50
N VAL A 270 28.86 -2.87 -4.98
CA VAL A 270 29.10 -4.06 -4.14
C VAL A 270 30.59 -4.26 -3.83
N GLY A 271 31.50 -3.65 -4.58
CA GLY A 271 32.93 -3.75 -4.33
C GLY A 271 33.72 -2.48 -4.65
N SER A 272 34.42 -1.97 -3.62
CA SER A 272 35.56 -1.04 -3.75
C SER A 272 35.26 0.47 -3.81
N GLY A 273 34.45 0.99 -2.88
CA GLY A 273 34.21 2.44 -2.77
C GLY A 273 34.01 3.02 -1.36
N SER A 274 34.12 2.22 -0.29
CA SER A 274 33.85 2.70 1.07
C SER A 274 35.01 3.41 1.78
N ASP A 275 36.21 3.39 1.20
CA ASP A 275 37.43 3.67 1.99
C ASP A 275 37.90 5.13 1.95
N SER A 276 37.38 5.96 1.03
CA SER A 276 37.79 7.37 0.93
C SER A 276 36.86 8.36 1.64
N LEU A 277 35.59 8.01 1.87
CA LEU A 277 34.61 8.85 2.57
C LEU A 277 34.44 8.51 4.05
N SER A 278 34.80 7.28 4.46
CA SER A 278 34.79 6.85 5.86
C SER A 278 35.93 7.47 6.69
N SER A 279 37.04 7.84 6.06
CA SER A 279 38.22 8.42 6.73
C SER A 279 38.05 9.88 7.17
N ARG A 280 37.05 10.61 6.65
CA ARG A 280 36.78 12.01 7.03
C ARG A 280 35.65 12.19 8.05
N LEU A 281 34.99 11.11 8.47
CA LEU A 281 33.94 11.13 9.47
C LEU A 281 34.37 10.38 10.74
N SER A 282 35.60 10.62 11.22
CA SER A 282 36.01 10.22 12.57
C SER A 282 35.38 11.16 13.61
N ILE A 283 34.06 11.07 13.79
CA ILE A 283 33.38 11.65 14.94
C ILE A 283 33.69 10.76 16.15
N GLN A 284 34.60 11.30 16.96
CA GLN A 284 35.03 10.86 18.28
C GLN A 284 33.90 10.17 19.07
N HIS A 285 33.91 8.83 19.13
CA HIS A 285 32.99 8.06 19.97
C HIS A 285 33.48 8.11 21.43
N LYS A 286 32.73 8.79 22.31
CA LYS A 286 32.89 8.66 23.76
C LYS A 286 32.22 7.34 24.22
N PRO A 287 32.96 6.36 24.77
CA PRO A 287 32.49 4.97 24.93
C PRO A 287 31.64 4.70 26.19
N LYS A 288 31.05 5.70 26.84
CA LYS A 288 30.35 5.50 28.13
C LYS A 288 28.83 5.24 28.05
N LEU A 289 28.21 5.30 26.86
CA LEU A 289 26.73 5.14 26.71
C LEU A 289 26.27 3.85 26.01
N PHE A 290 27.19 2.96 25.62
CA PHE A 290 26.86 1.77 24.82
C PHE A 290 26.18 0.67 25.67
N GLY A 291 26.60 0.50 26.93
CA GLY A 291 26.04 -0.53 27.83
C GLY A 291 24.57 -0.33 28.20
N ARG A 292 24.08 0.92 28.35
CA ARG A 292 22.66 1.22 28.64
C ARG A 292 21.73 1.15 27.41
N ARG A 293 22.30 1.10 26.20
CA ARG A 293 21.56 0.99 24.94
C ARG A 293 21.34 -0.46 24.54
N GLN A 294 22.35 -1.32 24.70
CA GLN A 294 22.19 -2.76 24.47
C GLN A 294 21.21 -3.40 25.46
N PHE A 295 21.25 -3.01 26.75
CA PHE A 295 20.34 -3.56 27.76
C PHE A 295 18.85 -3.33 27.43
N ARG A 296 18.51 -2.18 26.84
CA ARG A 296 17.12 -1.87 26.45
C ARG A 296 16.70 -2.61 25.18
N VAL A 297 17.58 -2.74 24.20
CA VAL A 297 17.30 -3.48 22.97
C VAL A 297 17.12 -4.98 23.26
N THR A 298 17.96 -5.55 24.14
CA THR A 298 17.81 -6.94 24.58
C THR A 298 16.51 -7.15 25.35
N GLN A 299 16.14 -6.24 26.26
CA GLN A 299 14.85 -6.32 26.98
C GLN A 299 13.62 -6.27 26.05
N TYR A 300 13.63 -5.41 25.02
CA TYR A 300 12.51 -5.34 24.07
C TYR A 300 12.47 -6.54 23.11
N ALA A 301 13.62 -7.07 22.71
CA ALA A 301 13.69 -8.31 21.95
C ALA A 301 13.17 -9.50 22.77
N THR A 302 13.51 -9.59 24.06
CA THR A 302 12.97 -10.60 24.97
C THR A 302 11.45 -10.49 25.11
N ILE A 303 10.90 -9.28 25.26
CA ILE A 303 9.43 -9.07 25.34
C ILE A 303 8.73 -9.44 24.02
N PHE A 304 9.34 -9.10 22.87
CA PHE A 304 8.78 -9.42 21.55
C PHE A 304 8.85 -10.92 21.25
N ILE A 305 9.92 -11.60 21.68
CA ILE A 305 10.09 -13.06 21.54
C ILE A 305 9.19 -13.83 22.51
N LEU A 306 8.96 -13.34 23.73
CA LEU A 306 8.07 -13.99 24.72
C LEU A 306 6.57 -13.74 24.47
N SER A 307 6.19 -12.66 23.78
CA SER A 307 4.79 -12.31 23.49
C SER A 307 4.02 -13.43 22.77
N PRO A 308 4.54 -14.09 21.72
CA PRO A 308 3.91 -15.26 21.10
C PRO A 308 3.73 -16.45 22.06
N TYR A 309 4.67 -16.68 22.98
CA TYR A 309 4.60 -17.80 23.94
C TYR A 309 3.58 -17.55 25.04
N LEU A 310 3.45 -16.31 25.51
CA LEU A 310 2.40 -15.91 26.46
C LEU A 310 1.02 -16.00 25.80
N PHE A 311 0.90 -15.63 24.53
CA PHE A 311 -0.32 -15.79 23.73
C PHE A 311 -0.68 -17.26 23.51
N LEU A 312 0.31 -18.11 23.18
CA LEU A 312 0.10 -19.55 23.07
C LEU A 312 -0.36 -20.16 24.40
N MET A 313 0.24 -19.72 25.52
CA MET A 313 -0.14 -20.16 26.87
C MET A 313 -1.58 -19.75 27.21
N GLU A 314 -1.95 -18.49 26.99
CA GLU A 314 -3.32 -17.99 27.23
C GLU A 314 -4.35 -18.72 26.35
N TYR A 315 -4.01 -18.97 25.09
CA TYR A 315 -4.85 -19.75 24.17
C TYR A 315 -5.01 -21.20 24.63
N THR A 316 -3.92 -21.86 25.04
CA THR A 316 -4.00 -23.24 25.57
C THR A 316 -4.81 -23.31 26.86
N LEU A 317 -4.69 -22.32 27.76
CA LEU A 317 -5.47 -22.24 28.99
C LEU A 317 -6.96 -22.01 28.70
N ALA A 318 -7.28 -21.13 27.75
CA ALA A 318 -8.65 -20.87 27.31
C ALA A 318 -9.30 -22.08 26.63
N CYS A 319 -8.54 -22.82 25.81
CA CYS A 319 -9.00 -24.09 25.25
C CYS A 319 -9.22 -25.16 26.34
N TRP A 320 -8.37 -25.21 27.36
CA TRP A 320 -8.46 -26.18 28.46
C TRP A 320 -9.66 -25.89 29.39
N VAL A 321 -9.82 -24.63 29.81
CA VAL A 321 -10.98 -24.16 30.61
C VAL A 321 -12.27 -24.27 29.80
N GLY A 322 -12.21 -23.98 28.51
CA GLY A 322 -13.30 -24.13 27.56
C GLY A 322 -13.75 -25.59 27.39
N TRP A 323 -12.82 -26.53 27.34
CA TRP A 323 -13.13 -27.97 27.34
C TRP A 323 -13.80 -28.42 28.65
N LEU A 324 -13.34 -27.92 29.80
CA LEU A 324 -13.96 -28.17 31.11
C LEU A 324 -15.40 -27.64 31.21
N LEU A 325 -15.69 -26.50 30.59
CA LEU A 325 -17.00 -25.84 30.64
C LEU A 325 -17.97 -26.26 29.52
N TYR A 326 -17.46 -26.92 28.46
CA TYR A 326 -18.23 -27.34 27.29
C TYR A 326 -19.41 -28.26 27.66
N GLY A 327 -19.25 -29.10 28.69
CA GLY A 327 -20.29 -30.01 29.16
C GLY A 327 -21.49 -29.33 29.84
N GLN A 328 -21.38 -28.06 30.26
CA GLN A 328 -22.39 -27.38 31.09
C GLN A 328 -23.12 -26.24 30.36
N LEU A 329 -22.47 -25.55 29.42
CA LEU A 329 -22.94 -24.26 28.86
C LEU A 329 -23.24 -24.28 27.34
N GLY A 330 -23.01 -25.41 26.65
CA GLY A 330 -23.33 -25.58 25.23
C GLY A 330 -22.73 -24.48 24.33
N TRP A 331 -23.53 -23.94 23.40
CA TRP A 331 -23.11 -22.96 22.39
C TRP A 331 -22.65 -21.61 22.98
N ILE A 332 -23.15 -21.23 24.16
CA ILE A 332 -22.73 -20.00 24.86
C ILE A 332 -21.30 -20.15 25.37
N GLY A 333 -20.95 -21.35 25.88
CA GLY A 333 -19.58 -21.68 26.27
C GLY A 333 -18.60 -21.57 25.10
N LEU A 334 -19.01 -22.01 23.90
CA LEU A 334 -18.19 -21.93 22.68
C LEU A 334 -17.99 -20.49 22.20
N ALA A 335 -19.03 -19.64 22.29
CA ALA A 335 -18.92 -18.22 21.99
C ALA A 335 -17.95 -17.52 22.95
N VAL A 336 -18.07 -17.76 24.26
CA VAL A 336 -17.17 -17.23 25.31
C VAL A 336 -15.72 -17.70 25.10
N LEU A 337 -15.52 -18.95 24.69
CA LEU A 337 -14.22 -19.59 24.41
C LEU A 337 -13.46 -18.94 23.25
N VAL A 338 -14.17 -18.41 22.24
CA VAL A 338 -13.55 -17.73 21.09
C VAL A 338 -13.42 -16.23 21.33
N TRP A 339 -14.43 -15.59 21.94
CA TRP A 339 -14.51 -14.13 22.02
C TRP A 339 -13.63 -13.51 23.10
N LEU A 340 -13.57 -14.10 24.30
CA LEU A 340 -12.78 -13.53 25.40
C LEU A 340 -11.28 -13.55 25.14
N PRO A 341 -10.67 -14.65 24.66
CA PRO A 341 -9.24 -14.67 24.36
C PRO A 341 -8.88 -13.79 23.15
N ALA A 342 -9.77 -13.73 22.15
CA ALA A 342 -9.54 -12.86 20.99
C ALA A 342 -9.59 -11.38 21.39
N THR A 343 -10.55 -10.99 22.23
CA THR A 343 -10.66 -9.59 22.69
C THR A 343 -9.59 -9.22 23.70
N SER A 344 -9.20 -10.11 24.64
CA SER A 344 -8.09 -9.87 25.57
C SER A 344 -6.77 -9.70 24.82
N ALA A 345 -6.52 -10.54 23.81
CA ALA A 345 -5.31 -10.46 23.00
C ALA A 345 -5.22 -9.20 22.14
N LEU A 346 -6.34 -8.77 21.53
CA LEU A 346 -6.39 -7.51 20.78
C LEU A 346 -6.15 -6.29 21.67
N LEU A 347 -6.74 -6.27 22.87
CA LEU A 347 -6.52 -5.21 23.84
C LEU A 347 -5.08 -5.22 24.36
N PHE A 348 -4.51 -6.39 24.62
CA PHE A 348 -3.12 -6.51 25.06
C PHE A 348 -2.13 -6.07 23.97
N ALA A 349 -2.29 -6.56 22.74
CA ALA A 349 -1.45 -6.19 21.60
C ALA A 349 -1.53 -4.69 21.29
N SER A 350 -2.73 -4.10 21.35
CA SER A 350 -2.91 -2.66 21.14
C SER A 350 -2.28 -1.84 22.26
N LEU A 351 -2.40 -2.26 23.53
CA LEU A 351 -1.75 -1.62 24.68
C LEU A 351 -0.23 -1.67 24.55
N VAL A 352 0.34 -2.84 24.22
CA VAL A 352 1.77 -3.03 23.99
C VAL A 352 2.26 -2.12 22.85
N THR A 353 1.49 -2.02 21.77
CA THR A 353 1.83 -1.15 20.63
C THR A 353 1.80 0.33 21.02
N ILE A 354 0.81 0.76 21.81
CA ILE A 354 0.71 2.14 22.31
C ILE A 354 1.87 2.46 23.25
N ILE A 355 2.19 1.57 24.19
CA ILE A 355 3.30 1.73 25.12
C ILE A 355 4.64 1.76 24.36
N ALA A 356 4.86 0.83 23.43
CA ALA A 356 6.05 0.79 22.58
C ALA A 356 6.19 2.07 21.74
N LYS A 357 5.10 2.54 21.11
CA LYS A 357 5.09 3.79 20.34
C LYS A 357 5.43 5.00 21.22
N LYS A 358 4.81 5.09 22.41
CA LYS A 358 5.02 6.20 23.35
C LYS A 358 6.44 6.17 23.94
N ALA A 359 6.98 4.99 24.21
CA ALA A 359 8.35 4.80 24.68
C ALA A 359 9.41 5.10 23.61
N MET A 360 9.14 4.75 22.35
CA MET A 360 10.08 4.98 21.24
C MET A 360 10.07 6.44 20.76
N LEU A 361 8.91 7.01 20.47
CA LEU A 361 8.79 8.29 19.76
C LEU A 361 8.49 9.47 20.69
N GLY A 362 7.90 9.24 21.86
CA GLY A 362 7.42 10.32 22.73
C GLY A 362 6.39 11.22 22.03
N VAL A 363 6.18 12.44 22.55
CA VAL A 363 5.37 13.47 21.89
C VAL A 363 6.25 14.17 20.85
N VAL A 364 6.01 13.86 19.58
CA VAL A 364 6.75 14.47 18.47
C VAL A 364 6.26 15.90 18.25
N ARG A 365 7.16 16.88 18.41
CA ARG A 365 6.87 18.28 18.09
C ARG A 365 7.27 18.60 16.64
N PRO A 366 6.49 19.44 15.93
CA PRO A 366 6.86 19.90 14.59
C PRO A 366 8.17 20.71 14.65
N GLY A 367 9.13 20.41 13.78
CA GLY A 367 10.45 21.06 13.76
C GLY A 367 11.41 20.41 12.76
N ARG A 368 12.56 21.06 12.52
CA ARG A 368 13.65 20.49 11.71
C ARG A 368 14.53 19.61 12.58
N TRP A 369 14.75 18.37 12.16
CA TRP A 369 15.57 17.40 12.87
C TRP A 369 16.79 16.99 12.03
N PRO A 370 17.97 16.84 12.64
CA PRO A 370 19.16 16.39 11.92
C PRO A 370 18.99 14.96 11.40
N LEU A 371 19.43 14.71 10.16
CA LEU A 371 19.24 13.45 9.44
C LEU A 371 19.87 12.23 10.16
N HIS A 372 20.92 12.44 10.96
CA HIS A 372 21.57 11.39 11.76
C HIS A 372 21.30 11.54 13.26
N GLY A 373 20.25 12.29 13.62
CA GLY A 373 19.83 12.47 14.99
C GLY A 373 19.17 11.22 15.58
N SER A 374 19.19 11.14 16.91
CA SER A 374 18.52 10.06 17.67
C SER A 374 17.02 9.95 17.36
N PHE A 375 16.39 11.04 16.93
CA PHE A 375 15.01 11.07 16.46
C PHE A 375 14.81 10.31 15.15
N HIS A 376 15.69 10.50 14.16
CA HIS A 376 15.60 9.82 12.87
C HIS A 376 15.81 8.31 13.04
N GLN A 377 16.74 7.89 13.90
CA GLN A 377 16.95 6.48 14.21
C GLN A 377 15.69 5.84 14.83
N ARG A 378 15.05 6.51 15.81
CA ARG A 378 13.79 6.03 16.42
C ARG A 378 12.64 5.93 15.41
N LYS A 379 12.54 6.93 14.51
CA LYS A 379 11.53 6.95 13.44
C LYS A 379 11.76 5.83 12.44
N TYR A 380 13.01 5.60 12.04
CA TYR A 380 13.39 4.53 11.12
C TYR A 380 13.11 3.15 11.73
N THR A 381 13.51 2.90 12.98
CA THR A 381 13.21 1.63 13.67
C THR A 381 11.71 1.41 13.84
N SER A 382 10.92 2.46 14.05
CA SER A 382 9.46 2.36 14.12
C SER A 382 8.79 2.07 12.78
N LEU A 383 9.42 2.44 11.66
CA LEU A 383 8.94 2.13 10.32
C LEU A 383 9.27 0.68 9.95
N VAL A 384 10.49 0.23 10.25
CA VAL A 384 10.89 -1.18 10.07
C VAL A 384 10.00 -2.12 10.89
N ALA A 385 9.70 -1.76 12.15
CA ALA A 385 8.79 -2.54 13.00
C ALA A 385 7.31 -2.51 12.57
N LYS A 386 6.93 -1.70 11.57
CA LYS A 386 5.59 -1.72 10.96
C LYS A 386 5.55 -2.51 9.65
N LEU A 387 6.70 -2.68 9.01
CA LEU A 387 6.84 -3.34 7.71
C LEU A 387 7.10 -4.85 7.86
N ASN A 388 7.74 -5.26 8.96
CA ASN A 388 7.78 -6.64 9.45
C ASN A 388 6.62 -6.89 10.41
#